data_AF-A0A1X3DDX9-F1
#
_entry.id   AF-A0A1X3DDX9-F1
#
_cell.length_a   1.000
_cell.length_b   1.000
_cell.length_c   1.000
_cell.angle_alpha   90.00
_cell.angle_beta   90.00
_cell.angle_gamma   90.00
#
_symmetry.space_group_name_H-M   'P 1'
#
loop_
_entity.id
_entity.type
_entity.pdbx_description
1 polymer ?
#
loop_
_entity_poly.entity_id
_entity_poly.type
_entity_poly.pdbx_seq_one_letter_code
_entity_poly.pdbx_strand_id
1 'polypeptide(L)'
;MSEHIRSVSYHHLPSSFETFGIQCESGWLPLIRPLIDYIDSYNQHKPESEQIIILQIKQKFGGLSFHTNFTDETLERMIEQVQQKSLHVCEKCGSTEQVDGIFIKIQGKTVLPRVKTLCVRCAETDVQTPPVSKPD
;
A
#
# COMPACT_ATOMS: atom_id res chain seq x y z
N MET A 1 2.21 -31.07 -40.31
CA MET A 1 2.77 -29.75 -39.94
C MET A 1 1.81 -29.15 -38.92
N SER A 2 1.90 -29.56 -37.65
CA SER A 2 2.69 -28.92 -36.60
C SER A 2 2.30 -27.45 -36.39
N GLU A 3 1.32 -27.23 -35.51
CA GLU A 3 1.34 -26.06 -34.65
C GLU A 3 1.34 -26.56 -33.20
N HIS A 4 2.55 -26.68 -32.67
CA HIS A 4 2.79 -26.87 -31.25
C HIS A 4 2.36 -25.59 -30.51
N ILE A 5 1.11 -25.52 -30.09
CA ILE A 5 0.73 -24.64 -28.98
C ILE A 5 1.41 -25.23 -27.75
N ARG A 6 2.57 -24.66 -27.39
CA ARG A 6 3.23 -24.96 -26.12
C ARG A 6 2.24 -24.60 -25.01
N SER A 7 1.77 -25.60 -24.27
CA SER A 7 1.06 -25.41 -23.02
C SER A 7 1.99 -24.65 -22.08
N VAL A 8 1.74 -23.35 -21.91
CA VAL A 8 2.39 -22.57 -20.86
C VAL A 8 1.88 -23.17 -19.55
N SER A 9 2.76 -23.93 -18.88
CA SER A 9 2.44 -24.52 -17.59
C SER A 9 2.40 -23.39 -16.57
N TYR A 10 1.20 -23.02 -16.13
CA TYR A 10 0.90 -21.96 -15.14
C TYR A 10 1.52 -22.18 -13.74
N HIS A 11 2.30 -23.24 -13.55
CA HIS A 11 2.77 -23.71 -12.24
C HIS A 11 3.88 -22.85 -11.58
N HIS A 12 4.27 -21.71 -12.17
CA HIS A 12 5.39 -20.89 -11.67
C HIS A 12 5.11 -19.38 -11.71
N LEU A 13 3.85 -18.96 -11.80
CA LEU A 13 3.56 -17.54 -11.63
C LEU A 13 3.67 -17.18 -10.14
N PRO A 14 4.45 -16.13 -9.78
CA PRO A 14 4.51 -15.66 -8.41
C PRO A 14 3.13 -15.20 -7.95
N SER A 15 2.85 -15.37 -6.67
CA SER A 15 1.62 -14.85 -6.06
C SER A 15 1.55 -13.32 -6.22
N SER A 16 0.35 -12.75 -6.11
CA SER A 16 0.18 -11.30 -6.16
C SER A 16 1.07 -10.59 -5.13
N PHE A 17 1.23 -11.17 -3.93
CA PHE A 17 2.07 -10.60 -2.89
C PHE A 17 3.56 -10.68 -3.22
N GLU A 18 4.04 -11.78 -3.79
CA GLU A 18 5.44 -11.88 -4.25
C GLU A 18 5.75 -10.87 -5.37
N THR A 19 4.74 -10.55 -6.19
CA THR A 19 4.89 -9.59 -7.30
C THR A 19 4.86 -8.15 -6.82
N PHE A 20 3.96 -7.81 -5.87
CA PHE A 20 3.69 -6.43 -5.49
C PHE A 20 4.08 -6.08 -4.06
N GLY A 21 3.91 -7.01 -3.11
CA GLY A 21 4.33 -6.89 -1.71
C GLY A 21 3.80 -5.66 -0.98
N ILE A 22 4.72 -4.98 -0.29
CA ILE A 22 4.47 -3.76 0.48
C ILE A 22 5.15 -2.58 -0.25
N GLN A 23 4.34 -1.61 -0.68
CA GLN A 23 4.73 -0.43 -1.44
C GLN A 23 4.23 0.83 -0.73
N CYS A 24 4.48 0.92 0.56
CA CYS A 24 4.19 2.09 1.39
C CYS A 24 5.31 2.32 2.40
N GLU A 25 5.33 3.52 2.96
CA GLU A 25 6.33 3.93 3.94
C GLU A 25 6.01 3.44 5.36
N SER A 26 7.03 3.36 6.21
CA SER A 26 6.96 2.71 7.53
C SER A 26 6.08 3.42 8.56
N GLY A 27 5.78 4.71 8.36
CA GLY A 27 4.95 5.50 9.25
C GLY A 27 3.50 5.01 9.34
N TRP A 28 3.04 4.21 8.38
CA TRP A 28 1.72 3.57 8.42
C TRP A 28 1.72 2.17 9.03
N LEU A 29 2.87 1.62 9.46
CA LEU A 29 2.90 0.32 10.14
C LEU A 29 1.95 0.22 11.34
N PRO A 30 1.79 1.25 12.20
CA PRO A 30 0.80 1.21 13.28
C PRO A 30 -0.65 1.11 12.81
N LEU A 31 -0.96 1.57 11.60
CA LEU A 31 -2.29 1.42 10.99
C LEU A 31 -2.48 0.03 10.36
N ILE A 32 -1.41 -0.52 9.79
CA ILE A 32 -1.42 -1.81 9.08
C ILE A 32 -1.47 -2.99 10.08
N ARG A 33 -0.75 -2.88 11.20
CA ARG A 33 -0.54 -3.99 12.13
C ARG A 33 -1.84 -4.61 12.67
N PRO A 34 -2.86 -3.82 13.08
CA PRO A 34 -4.14 -4.38 13.51
C PRO A 34 -4.87 -5.22 12.45
N LEU A 35 -4.72 -4.89 11.15
CA LEU A 35 -5.30 -5.69 10.07
C LEU A 35 -4.60 -7.03 9.94
N ILE A 36 -3.26 -7.03 10.03
CA ILE A 36 -2.46 -8.26 9.99
C ILE A 36 -2.84 -9.16 11.17
N ASP A 37 -2.85 -8.61 12.39
CA ASP A 37 -3.20 -9.38 13.60
C ASP A 37 -4.63 -9.95 13.51
N TYR A 38 -5.57 -9.21 12.92
CA TYR A 38 -6.92 -9.70 12.65
C TYR A 38 -6.93 -10.86 11.65
N ILE A 39 -6.23 -10.72 10.52
CA ILE A 39 -6.14 -11.77 9.48
C ILE A 39 -5.49 -13.03 10.05
N ASP A 40 -4.41 -12.88 10.83
CA ASP A 40 -3.73 -14.00 11.48
C ASP A 40 -4.70 -14.75 12.43
N SER A 41 -5.44 -14.01 13.26
CA SER A 41 -6.45 -14.59 14.14
C SER A 41 -7.60 -15.24 13.37
N TYR A 42 -8.04 -14.64 12.26
CA TYR A 42 -9.09 -15.19 11.40
C TYR A 42 -8.64 -16.52 10.78
N ASN A 43 -7.38 -16.59 10.34
CA ASN A 43 -6.82 -17.72 9.61
C ASN A 43 -6.40 -18.90 10.50
N GLN A 44 -6.15 -18.68 11.80
CA GLN A 44 -5.51 -19.64 12.72
C GLN A 44 -6.06 -21.08 12.67
N HIS A 45 -7.36 -21.26 12.39
CA HIS A 45 -8.03 -22.57 12.39
C HIS A 45 -8.72 -22.90 11.05
N LYS A 46 -8.36 -22.20 9.97
CA LYS A 46 -8.98 -22.39 8.66
C LYS A 46 -8.05 -23.15 7.70
N PRO A 47 -8.61 -24.02 6.84
CA PRO A 47 -7.83 -24.62 5.76
C PRO A 47 -7.36 -23.52 4.79
N GLU A 48 -6.24 -23.75 4.10
CA GLU A 48 -5.61 -22.77 3.20
C GLU A 48 -6.57 -22.17 2.16
N SER A 49 -7.50 -22.98 1.63
CA SER A 49 -8.52 -22.55 0.67
C SER A 49 -9.52 -21.52 1.21
N GLU A 50 -9.63 -21.38 2.53
CA GLU A 50 -10.52 -20.46 3.21
C GLU A 50 -9.77 -19.33 3.94
N GLN A 51 -8.45 -19.26 3.80
CA GLN A 51 -7.64 -18.23 4.43
C GLN A 51 -7.70 -16.91 3.64
N ILE A 52 -7.77 -15.82 4.40
CA ILE A 52 -7.59 -14.48 3.84
C ILE A 52 -6.10 -14.29 3.56
N ILE A 53 -5.77 -13.96 2.31
CA ILE A 53 -4.42 -13.73 1.84
C ILE A 53 -4.27 -12.26 1.49
N ILE A 54 -3.25 -11.61 2.04
CA ILE A 54 -2.86 -10.25 1.68
C ILE A 54 -2.23 -10.29 0.29
N LEU A 55 -2.78 -9.54 -0.66
CA LEU A 55 -2.29 -9.48 -2.03
C LEU A 55 -1.35 -8.31 -2.26
N GLN A 56 -1.63 -7.16 -1.65
CA GLN A 56 -0.84 -5.96 -1.80
C GLN A 56 -1.17 -4.94 -0.70
N ILE A 57 -0.14 -4.29 -0.18
CA ILE A 57 -0.27 -3.09 0.65
C ILE A 57 0.47 -1.97 -0.06
N LYS A 58 -0.20 -0.89 -0.44
CA LYS A 58 0.44 0.18 -1.22
C LYS A 58 -0.02 1.56 -0.82
N GLN A 59 0.81 2.54 -1.11
CA GLN A 59 0.40 3.92 -1.18
C GLN A 59 -0.34 4.18 -2.52
N LYS A 60 -1.43 4.94 -2.46
CA LYS A 60 -2.17 5.42 -3.62
C LYS A 60 -2.82 6.76 -3.30
N PHE A 61 -2.45 7.80 -4.06
CA PHE A 61 -3.01 9.16 -3.94
C PHE A 61 -2.97 9.75 -2.51
N GLY A 62 -1.86 9.54 -1.81
CA GLY A 62 -1.66 10.03 -0.44
C GLY A 62 -2.33 9.17 0.64
N GLY A 63 -3.06 8.11 0.28
CA GLY A 63 -3.64 7.17 1.21
C GLY A 63 -3.01 5.79 1.13
N LEU A 64 -3.22 4.99 2.17
CA LEU A 64 -2.94 3.56 2.18
C LEU A 64 -4.04 2.84 1.39
N SER A 65 -3.67 1.78 0.68
CA SER A 65 -4.58 0.82 0.06
C SER A 65 -4.15 -0.57 0.52
N PHE A 66 -5.12 -1.39 0.93
CA PHE A 66 -4.89 -2.73 1.47
C PHE A 66 -5.77 -3.70 0.70
N HIS A 67 -5.17 -4.65 -0.02
CA HIS A 67 -5.84 -5.59 -0.89
C HIS A 67 -5.67 -7.02 -0.39
N THR A 68 -6.76 -7.77 -0.36
CA THR A 68 -6.81 -9.19 -0.03
C THR A 68 -7.56 -9.98 -1.12
N ASN A 69 -7.46 -11.31 -1.11
CA ASN A 69 -8.21 -12.19 -2.02
C ASN A 69 -9.73 -12.10 -1.79
N PHE A 70 -10.16 -11.98 -0.52
CA PHE A 70 -11.52 -11.66 -0.12
C PHE A 70 -11.49 -10.95 1.23
N THR A 71 -12.65 -10.46 1.68
CA THR A 71 -12.83 -9.86 3.01
C THR A 71 -14.13 -10.36 3.61
N ASP A 72 -14.22 -10.35 4.94
CA ASP A 72 -15.50 -10.34 5.63
C ASP A 72 -15.87 -8.91 6.03
N GLU A 73 -17.08 -8.71 6.56
CA GLU A 73 -17.59 -7.37 6.91
C GLU A 73 -16.68 -6.66 7.93
N THR A 74 -16.08 -7.41 8.85
CA THR A 74 -15.22 -6.83 9.89
C THR A 74 -13.93 -6.30 9.27
N LEU A 75 -13.26 -7.12 8.45
CA LEU A 75 -12.04 -6.73 7.78
C LEU A 75 -12.28 -5.59 6.78
N GLU A 76 -13.39 -5.62 6.05
CA GLU A 76 -13.78 -4.54 5.13
C GLU A 76 -13.86 -3.19 5.86
N ARG A 77 -14.57 -3.14 7.00
CA ARG A 77 -14.68 -1.92 7.82
C ARG A 77 -13.34 -1.49 8.42
N MET A 78 -12.49 -2.43 8.83
CA MET A 78 -11.14 -2.13 9.32
C MET A 78 -10.28 -1.50 8.22
N ILE A 79 -10.34 -2.05 7.00
CA ILE A 79 -9.65 -1.52 5.83
C ILE A 79 -10.14 -0.09 5.55
N GLU A 80 -11.45 0.14 5.46
CA GLU A 80 -12.00 1.48 5.23
C GLU A 80 -11.52 2.50 6.26
N GLN A 81 -11.58 2.16 7.54
CA GLN A 81 -11.13 3.03 8.62
C GLN A 81 -9.64 3.39 8.50
N VAL A 82 -8.80 2.40 8.18
CA VAL A 82 -7.37 2.61 8.04
C VAL A 82 -7.03 3.42 6.80
N GLN A 83 -7.73 3.20 5.69
CA GLN A 83 -7.60 4.03 4.48
C GLN A 83 -7.93 5.50 4.80
N GLN A 84 -9.03 5.78 5.52
CA GLN A 84 -9.38 7.15 5.91
C GLN A 84 -8.34 7.75 6.88
N LYS A 85 -7.93 7.01 7.91
CA LYS A 85 -6.92 7.47 8.88
C LYS A 85 -5.58 7.80 8.22
N SER A 86 -5.16 7.01 7.23
CA SER A 86 -3.88 7.18 6.55
C SER A 86 -3.75 8.55 5.85
N LEU A 87 -4.88 9.17 5.47
CA LEU A 87 -4.90 10.53 4.91
C LEU A 87 -4.54 11.62 5.94
N HIS A 88 -4.38 11.28 7.21
CA HIS A 88 -4.08 12.22 8.29
C HIS A 88 -2.86 11.78 9.12
N VAL A 89 -2.16 10.74 8.69
CA VAL A 89 -0.98 10.19 9.37
C VAL A 89 0.20 10.25 8.42
N CYS A 90 1.31 10.89 8.81
CA CYS A 90 2.52 10.95 8.00
C CYS A 90 3.00 9.54 7.59
N GLU A 91 3.07 9.28 6.29
CA GLU A 91 3.45 7.97 5.75
C GLU A 91 4.89 7.59 6.11
N LYS A 92 5.80 8.55 6.30
CA LYS A 92 7.20 8.28 6.69
C LYS A 92 7.38 7.98 8.18
N CYS A 93 6.81 8.83 9.06
CA CYS A 93 7.13 8.78 10.50
C CYS A 93 5.93 8.49 11.42
N GLY A 94 4.70 8.43 10.90
CA GLY A 94 3.51 8.12 11.69
C GLY A 94 2.94 9.28 12.51
N SER A 95 3.51 10.48 12.43
CA SER A 95 2.98 11.67 13.10
C SER A 95 1.58 12.02 12.60
N THR A 96 0.67 12.36 13.51
CA THR A 96 -0.63 13.01 13.23
C THR A 96 -0.54 14.53 13.27
N GLU A 97 0.53 15.06 13.84
CA GLU A 97 0.75 16.49 13.99
C GLU A 97 1.25 17.12 12.71
N GLN A 98 0.67 18.28 12.36
CA GLN A 98 1.09 19.14 11.25
C GLN A 98 1.27 18.34 9.94
N VAL A 99 0.28 17.50 9.63
CA VAL A 99 0.24 16.69 8.40
C VAL A 99 -0.44 17.51 7.30
N ASP A 100 0.39 18.17 6.49
CA ASP A 100 -0.07 18.85 5.28
C ASP A 100 -0.03 17.83 4.13
N GLY A 101 -1.20 17.53 3.56
CA GLY A 101 -1.26 16.77 2.32
C GLY A 101 -0.45 17.51 1.26
N ILE A 102 0.63 16.89 0.75
CA ILE A 102 1.47 17.54 -0.24
C ILE A 102 0.73 17.51 -1.58
N PHE A 103 0.20 18.67 -1.96
CA PHE A 103 -0.25 18.94 -3.30
C PHE A 103 0.94 19.43 -4.12
N ILE A 104 1.27 18.74 -5.21
CA ILE A 104 2.34 19.18 -6.10
C ILE A 104 1.78 20.22 -7.06
N LYS A 105 2.40 21.41 -7.06
CA LYS A 105 2.15 22.45 -8.07
C LYS A 105 3.14 22.25 -9.22
N ILE A 106 2.64 22.10 -10.44
CA ILE A 106 3.47 22.18 -11.65
C ILE A 106 3.54 23.66 -12.07
N GLN A 107 4.70 24.12 -12.55
CA GLN A 107 4.88 25.49 -13.03
C GLN A 107 3.82 25.82 -14.08
N GLY A 108 2.84 26.65 -13.71
CA GLY A 108 1.62 26.89 -14.49
C GLY A 108 0.34 26.32 -13.87
N LYS A 109 0.04 26.69 -12.62
CA LYS A 109 -1.30 26.68 -11.97
C LYS A 109 -2.05 25.35 -11.78
N THR A 110 -1.58 24.20 -12.26
CA THR A 110 -2.23 22.91 -11.96
C THR A 110 -1.76 22.37 -10.61
N VAL A 111 -2.71 22.18 -9.70
CA VAL A 111 -2.53 21.49 -8.42
C VAL A 111 -2.90 20.03 -8.65
N LEU A 112 -1.92 19.13 -8.59
CA LEU A 112 -2.18 17.70 -8.70
C LEU A 112 -2.80 17.15 -7.41
N PRO A 113 -3.57 16.04 -7.48
CA PRO A 113 -4.07 15.35 -6.31
C PRO A 113 -2.95 15.05 -5.33
N ARG A 114 -3.31 14.91 -4.06
CA ARG A 114 -2.39 14.55 -2.98
C ARG A 114 -1.55 13.34 -3.41
N VAL A 115 -0.24 13.55 -3.56
CA VAL A 115 0.68 12.48 -4.00
C VAL A 115 1.27 11.77 -2.81
N LYS A 116 1.38 12.47 -1.67
CA LYS A 116 2.00 12.00 -0.43
C LYS A 116 1.27 12.56 0.79
N THR A 117 1.43 11.89 1.91
CA THR A 117 0.96 12.37 3.22
C THR A 117 2.16 12.50 4.15
N LEU A 118 2.67 13.71 4.32
CA LEU A 118 3.83 13.97 5.16
C LEU A 118 3.51 15.02 6.21
N CYS A 119 4.16 14.92 7.37
CA CYS A 119 4.25 16.06 8.28
C CYS A 119 5.25 17.08 7.74
N VAL A 120 5.14 18.35 8.18
CA VAL A 120 6.03 19.45 7.74
C VAL A 120 7.50 19.03 7.74
N ARG A 121 7.99 18.47 8.85
CA ARG A 121 9.38 17.99 8.97
C ARG A 121 9.77 16.99 7.88
N CYS A 122 8.91 15.98 7.65
CA CYS A 122 9.19 14.96 6.64
C CYS A 122 9.04 15.51 5.21
N ALA A 123 8.16 16.47 4.99
CA ALA A 123 7.99 17.15 3.70
C ALA A 123 9.24 17.95 3.32
N GLU A 124 9.80 18.73 4.25
CA GLU A 124 11.02 19.52 4.03
C GLU A 124 12.20 18.65 3.62
N THR A 125 12.36 17.49 4.26
CA THR A 125 13.42 16.54 3.92
C THR A 125 13.19 15.82 2.58
N ASP A 126 11.93 15.64 2.16
CA ASP A 126 11.61 14.95 0.90
C ASP A 126 11.98 15.80 -0.33
N VAL A 127 11.83 17.13 -0.23
CA VAL A 127 12.18 18.09 -1.28
C VAL A 127 13.69 18.14 -1.55
N GLN A 128 14.51 17.80 -0.56
CA GLN A 128 15.96 17.89 -0.64
C GLN A 128 16.62 16.61 -1.17
N THR A 129 15.85 15.53 -1.38
CA THR A 129 16.39 14.29 -1.95
C THR A 129 16.67 14.51 -3.44
N PRO A 130 17.94 14.45 -3.90
CA PRO A 130 18.22 14.51 -5.33
C PRO A 130 17.54 13.32 -6.03
N PRO A 131 17.03 13.49 -7.26
CA PRO A 131 16.44 12.39 -8.00
C PRO A 131 17.47 11.26 -8.11
N VAL A 132 17.08 10.05 -7.68
CA VAL A 132 17.90 8.86 -7.83
C VAL A 132 18.26 8.73 -9.32
N SER A 133 19.54 8.92 -9.64
CA SER A 133 20.06 8.62 -10.96
C SER A 133 19.77 7.15 -11.25
N LYS A 134 18.99 6.88 -12.31
CA LYS A 134 18.80 5.50 -12.78
C LYS A 134 20.18 4.88 -13.02
N PRO A 135 20.42 3.62 -12.61
CA PRO A 135 21.60 2.92 -13.07
C PRO A 135 21.54 2.79 -14.60
N ASP A 136 22.68 3.05 -15.25
CA ASP A 136 22.88 2.99 -16.70
C ASP A 136 22.53 1.61 -17.30
#